data_AF-A0A1I8AFD7-F1
#
_entry.id   AF-A0A1I8AFD7-F1
#
_cell.length_a   1.000
_cell.length_b   1.000
_cell.length_c   1.000
_cell.angle_alpha   90.00
_cell.angle_beta   90.00
_cell.angle_gamma   90.00
#
_symmetry.space_group_name_H-M   'P 1'
#
loop_
_entity.id
_entity.type
_entity.pdbx_description
1 polymer ?
#
loop_
_entity_poly.entity_id
_entity_poly.type
_entity_poly.pdbx_seq_one_letter_code
_entity_poly.pdbx_strand_id
1 'polypeptide(L)'
;MNTVPYAFCERVCDILATKKLDEAEKLSSYYGTLARIVQERTALYVCAVENGIYVTEYLSYTTRENVTSREEIDAVPKNHVCAATINFHDAGERQLSQEIVSRFPYSEHKFVLHLSSINPAWVDFACSLKRIGLGILEKLESSAIPLLRKLINNGTIFELLMKSEVCESETIEVLTPLFCQEQFQALHIGSLCGTPWETSAVHDILQFWSMHGEKMRGKWLTLMYSSGAVHDLETFLHQKSALGLEDALKVCSKEECHFIDKYYRHHNYHFKTPSCVYKFEDGEEDERRRLYISFECAPKEEPNS
;
A
#
# COMPACT_ATOMS: atom_id res chain seq x y z
N MET A 1 -20.61 18.49 17.37
CA MET A 1 -20.69 18.03 15.97
C MET A 1 -22.12 17.91 15.42
N ASN A 2 -23.18 18.10 16.22
CA ASN A 2 -24.57 17.94 15.74
C ASN A 2 -25.05 19.04 14.77
N THR A 3 -24.25 20.08 14.55
CA THR A 3 -24.53 21.18 13.62
C THR A 3 -24.02 20.91 12.20
N VAL A 4 -23.26 19.83 12.00
CA VAL A 4 -22.73 19.47 10.68
C VAL A 4 -23.83 18.77 9.87
N PRO A 5 -24.08 19.17 8.60
CA PRO A 5 -25.11 18.53 7.78
C PRO A 5 -24.87 17.03 7.63
N TYR A 6 -25.95 16.24 7.72
CA TYR A 6 -25.88 14.78 7.63
C TYR A 6 -25.16 14.28 6.37
N ALA A 7 -25.44 14.89 5.21
CA ALA A 7 -24.80 14.54 3.94
C ALA A 7 -23.27 14.75 3.96
N PHE A 8 -22.77 15.71 4.74
CA PHE A 8 -21.33 15.87 4.93
C PHE A 8 -20.77 14.73 5.79
N CYS A 9 -21.46 14.33 6.85
CA CYS A 9 -21.06 13.21 7.69
C CYS A 9 -21.00 11.90 6.90
N GLU A 10 -22.04 11.63 6.10
CA GLU A 10 -22.12 10.48 5.21
C GLU A 10 -20.96 10.48 4.22
N ARG A 11 -20.76 11.61 3.52
CA ARG A 11 -19.66 11.72 2.55
C ARG A 11 -18.29 11.57 3.19
N VAL A 12 -18.09 12.04 4.43
CA VAL A 12 -16.84 11.83 5.17
C VAL A 12 -16.66 10.34 5.47
N CYS A 13 -17.67 9.65 5.99
CA CYS A 13 -17.58 8.21 6.27
C CYS A 13 -17.30 7.41 4.99
N ASP A 14 -17.91 7.75 3.86
CA ASP A 14 -17.68 7.06 2.58
C ASP A 14 -16.24 7.17 2.05
N ILE A 15 -15.49 8.20 2.45
CA ILE A 15 -14.10 8.41 2.01
C ILE A 15 -13.07 8.03 3.06
N LEU A 16 -13.49 7.72 4.28
CA LEU A 16 -12.57 7.31 5.33
C LEU A 16 -12.05 5.90 5.03
N ALA A 17 -10.74 5.72 5.18
CA ALA A 17 -10.15 4.38 5.16
C ALA A 17 -10.79 3.50 6.23
N THR A 18 -10.90 2.19 5.98
CA THR A 18 -11.58 1.24 6.89
C THR A 18 -11.10 1.39 8.34
N LYS A 19 -9.79 1.50 8.57
CA LYS A 19 -9.23 1.66 9.92
C LYS A 19 -9.62 2.98 10.61
N LYS A 20 -9.89 4.04 9.84
CA LYS A 20 -10.38 5.32 10.37
C LYS A 20 -11.87 5.27 10.69
N LEU A 21 -12.61 4.35 10.07
CA LEU A 21 -13.98 4.07 10.48
C LEU A 21 -14.01 3.49 11.89
N ASP A 22 -13.06 2.62 12.27
CA ASP A 22 -12.96 2.07 13.63
C ASP A 22 -12.86 3.18 14.71
N GLU A 23 -12.07 4.23 14.45
CA GLU A 23 -11.98 5.37 15.37
C GLU A 23 -13.21 6.28 15.29
N ALA A 24 -13.75 6.46 14.08
CA ALA A 24 -14.95 7.27 13.89
C ALA A 24 -16.19 6.63 14.53
N GLU A 25 -16.29 5.31 14.61
CA GLU A 25 -17.39 4.59 15.25
C GLU A 25 -17.51 4.95 16.74
N LYS A 26 -16.37 5.23 17.39
CA LYS A 26 -16.30 5.59 18.82
C LYS A 26 -16.85 6.99 19.09
N LEU A 27 -17.04 7.81 18.05
CA LEU A 27 -17.61 9.15 18.19
C LEU A 27 -19.10 9.05 18.54
N SER A 28 -19.57 9.90 19.46
CA SER A 28 -21.00 9.98 19.75
C SER A 28 -21.78 10.59 18.57
N SER A 29 -23.11 10.43 18.58
CA SER A 29 -24.05 11.00 17.59
C SER A 29 -24.05 10.28 16.23
N TYR A 30 -24.56 10.96 15.20
CA TYR A 30 -24.72 10.47 13.84
C TYR A 30 -23.41 10.01 13.21
N TYR A 31 -22.26 10.61 13.56
CA TYR A 31 -20.96 10.23 13.01
C TYR A 31 -20.55 8.82 13.36
N GLY A 32 -20.57 8.42 14.63
CA GLY A 32 -20.22 7.05 15.00
C GLY A 32 -21.23 6.03 14.47
N THR A 33 -22.51 6.41 14.43
CA THR A 33 -23.55 5.56 13.83
C THR A 33 -23.30 5.34 12.34
N LEU A 34 -22.99 6.39 11.59
CA LEU A 34 -22.66 6.31 10.16
C LEU A 34 -21.37 5.54 9.91
N ALA A 35 -20.31 5.81 10.68
CA ALA A 35 -19.04 5.13 10.55
C ALA A 35 -19.20 3.62 10.75
N ARG A 36 -19.94 3.20 11.78
CA ARG A 36 -20.27 1.78 12.01
C ARG A 36 -21.06 1.18 10.85
N ILE A 37 -22.09 1.87 10.35
CA ILE A 37 -22.88 1.40 9.20
C ILE A 37 -22.00 1.22 7.96
N VAL A 38 -21.13 2.19 7.67
CA VAL A 38 -20.20 2.12 6.54
C VAL A 38 -19.22 0.97 6.73
N GLN A 39 -18.66 0.79 7.93
CA GLN A 39 -17.73 -0.28 8.25
C GLN A 39 -18.36 -1.68 8.11
N GLU A 40 -19.59 -1.85 8.61
CA GLU A 40 -20.35 -3.11 8.48
C GLU A 40 -20.68 -3.45 7.01
N ARG A 41 -20.81 -2.43 6.16
CA ARG A 41 -21.14 -2.60 4.74
C ARG A 41 -19.89 -2.73 3.88
N THR A 42 -18.78 -2.11 4.26
CA THR A 42 -17.56 -2.05 3.46
C THR A 42 -16.95 -3.44 3.34
N ALA A 43 -16.81 -3.88 2.10
CA ALA A 43 -16.27 -5.18 1.75
C ALA A 43 -15.00 -5.03 0.90
N LEU A 44 -14.07 -5.95 1.09
CA LEU A 44 -12.92 -6.17 0.21
C LEU A 44 -13.19 -7.42 -0.62
N TYR A 45 -13.28 -7.26 -1.93
CA TYR A 45 -13.35 -8.40 -2.82
C TYR A 45 -11.96 -8.98 -3.06
N VAL A 46 -11.82 -10.29 -2.93
CA VAL A 46 -10.58 -11.01 -3.19
C VAL A 46 -10.88 -12.23 -4.04
N CYS A 47 -10.09 -12.41 -5.09
CA CYS A 47 -10.10 -13.66 -5.85
C CYS A 47 -8.68 -14.11 -6.20
N ALA A 48 -8.56 -15.40 -6.47
CA ALA A 48 -7.38 -16.04 -7.03
C ALA A 48 -7.77 -16.75 -8.33
N VAL A 49 -6.97 -16.51 -9.37
CA VAL A 49 -7.15 -17.05 -10.71
C VAL A 49 -5.96 -17.92 -11.05
N GLU A 50 -6.25 -19.13 -11.50
CA GLU A 50 -5.26 -20.10 -11.98
C GLU A 50 -5.78 -20.81 -13.22
N ASN A 51 -4.95 -20.84 -14.26
CA ASN A 51 -5.28 -21.35 -15.60
C ASN A 51 -6.59 -20.78 -16.18
N GLY A 52 -6.86 -19.50 -15.97
CA GLY A 52 -8.08 -18.83 -16.45
C GLY A 52 -9.35 -19.25 -15.70
N ILE A 53 -9.22 -19.83 -14.51
CA ILE A 53 -10.35 -20.29 -13.70
C ILE A 53 -10.25 -19.69 -12.29
N TYR A 54 -11.40 -19.33 -11.71
CA TYR A 54 -11.50 -18.94 -10.30
C TYR A 54 -11.16 -20.13 -9.39
N VAL A 55 -10.07 -20.02 -8.64
CA VAL A 55 -9.70 -20.99 -7.61
C VAL A 55 -10.40 -20.66 -6.29
N THR A 56 -10.34 -19.38 -5.92
CA THR A 56 -10.93 -18.86 -4.69
C THR A 56 -11.55 -17.51 -4.97
N GLU A 57 -12.72 -17.25 -4.39
CA GLU A 57 -13.42 -15.98 -4.48
C GLU A 57 -14.16 -15.72 -3.16
N TYR A 58 -14.00 -14.51 -2.59
CA TYR A 58 -14.76 -14.10 -1.42
C TYR A 58 -14.84 -12.58 -1.26
N LEU A 59 -15.84 -12.15 -0.50
CA LEU A 59 -15.87 -10.81 0.11
C LEU A 59 -15.42 -10.91 1.55
N SER A 60 -14.41 -10.13 1.92
CA SER A 60 -13.95 -9.99 3.29
C SER A 60 -14.51 -8.73 3.93
N TYR A 61 -14.96 -8.89 5.16
CA TYR A 61 -15.48 -7.81 5.99
C TYR A 61 -14.63 -7.71 7.25
N THR A 62 -14.55 -6.52 7.82
CA THR A 62 -13.85 -6.32 9.10
C THR A 62 -14.64 -6.88 10.28
N THR A 63 -15.97 -6.82 10.22
CA THR A 63 -16.85 -7.10 11.37
C THR A 63 -17.65 -8.39 11.26
N ARG A 64 -17.59 -9.10 10.12
CA ARG A 64 -18.34 -10.34 9.89
C ARG A 64 -17.52 -11.37 9.12
N GLU A 65 -18.03 -12.59 9.09
CA GLU A 65 -17.43 -13.69 8.33
C GLU A 65 -17.34 -13.37 6.84
N ASN A 66 -16.35 -13.99 6.18
CA ASN A 66 -16.18 -13.88 4.75
C ASN A 66 -17.35 -14.54 4.02
N VAL A 67 -17.79 -13.92 2.94
CA VAL A 67 -18.84 -14.45 2.06
C VAL A 67 -18.15 -15.11 0.86
N THR A 68 -18.36 -16.41 0.68
CA THR A 68 -17.70 -17.19 -0.39
C THR A 68 -18.66 -17.65 -1.49
N SER A 69 -19.98 -17.62 -1.26
CA SER A 69 -20.95 -18.04 -2.26
C SER A 69 -21.14 -16.96 -3.33
N ARG A 70 -21.22 -17.36 -4.60
CA ARG A 70 -21.30 -16.42 -5.72
C ARG A 70 -22.58 -15.58 -5.65
N GLU A 71 -23.70 -16.20 -5.28
CA GLU A 71 -25.01 -15.57 -5.16
C GLU A 71 -25.02 -14.47 -4.10
N GLU A 72 -24.39 -14.72 -2.95
CA GLU A 72 -24.29 -13.70 -1.89
C GLU A 72 -23.31 -12.58 -2.27
N ILE A 73 -22.21 -12.89 -2.96
CA ILE A 73 -21.30 -11.87 -3.48
C ILE A 73 -22.00 -10.98 -4.50
N ASP A 74 -22.79 -11.56 -5.41
CA ASP A 74 -23.57 -10.82 -6.41
C ASP A 74 -24.72 -10.00 -5.81
N ALA A 75 -25.23 -10.41 -4.65
CA ALA A 75 -26.27 -9.67 -3.93
C ALA A 75 -25.72 -8.43 -3.21
N VAL A 76 -24.41 -8.29 -3.02
CA VAL A 76 -23.81 -7.14 -2.34
C VAL A 76 -23.83 -5.91 -3.24
N PRO A 77 -24.33 -4.76 -2.76
CA PRO A 77 -24.28 -3.52 -3.52
C PRO A 77 -22.86 -3.17 -3.97
N LYS A 78 -22.68 -2.89 -5.26
CA LYS A 78 -21.35 -2.65 -5.86
C LYS A 78 -20.57 -1.50 -5.21
N ASN A 79 -21.27 -0.50 -4.69
CA ASN A 79 -20.69 0.64 -3.98
C ASN A 79 -20.25 0.32 -2.55
N HIS A 80 -20.59 -0.86 -2.03
CA HIS A 80 -20.09 -1.35 -0.74
C HIS A 80 -18.74 -2.05 -0.88
N VAL A 81 -18.33 -2.43 -2.10
CA VAL A 81 -17.02 -3.03 -2.36
C VAL A 81 -16.01 -1.91 -2.61
N CYS A 82 -15.16 -1.62 -1.63
CA CYS A 82 -14.22 -0.49 -1.71
C CYS A 82 -12.93 -0.84 -2.46
N ALA A 83 -12.52 -2.11 -2.43
CA ALA A 83 -11.37 -2.59 -3.20
C ALA A 83 -11.62 -4.00 -3.72
N ALA A 84 -11.05 -4.30 -4.88
CA ALA A 84 -11.06 -5.60 -5.53
C ALA A 84 -9.62 -6.04 -5.81
N THR A 85 -9.16 -7.10 -5.14
CA THR A 85 -7.84 -7.69 -5.32
C THR A 85 -7.93 -8.98 -6.13
N ILE A 86 -7.18 -9.03 -7.22
CA ILE A 86 -7.14 -10.17 -8.15
C ILE A 86 -5.74 -10.75 -8.11
N ASN A 87 -5.61 -11.99 -7.61
CA ASN A 87 -4.35 -12.72 -7.54
C ASN A 87 -4.23 -13.62 -8.76
N PHE A 88 -3.23 -13.38 -9.60
CA PHE A 88 -2.94 -14.23 -10.74
C PHE A 88 -1.83 -15.21 -10.41
N HIS A 89 -2.15 -16.50 -10.48
CA HIS A 89 -1.20 -17.61 -10.46
C HIS A 89 -0.88 -18.11 -11.89
N ASP A 90 -1.51 -17.50 -12.91
CA ASP A 90 -1.20 -17.67 -14.32
C ASP A 90 -0.82 -16.32 -14.97
N ALA A 91 -0.58 -16.30 -16.30
CA ALA A 91 -0.10 -15.10 -17.02
C ALA A 91 -1.09 -13.91 -16.99
N GLY A 92 -2.26 -14.06 -16.38
CA GLY A 92 -3.30 -13.06 -16.29
C GLY A 92 -4.21 -13.13 -17.49
N GLU A 93 -5.46 -13.53 -17.26
CA GLU A 93 -6.48 -13.51 -18.31
C GLU A 93 -7.21 -12.16 -18.34
N ARG A 94 -7.17 -11.52 -19.52
CA ARG A 94 -7.84 -10.25 -19.78
C ARG A 94 -9.35 -10.33 -19.50
N GLN A 95 -10.00 -11.42 -19.92
CA GLN A 95 -11.46 -11.55 -19.84
C GLN A 95 -11.95 -11.56 -18.39
N LEU A 96 -11.31 -12.33 -17.52
CA LEU A 96 -11.64 -12.37 -16.09
C LEU A 96 -11.40 -11.01 -15.41
N SER A 97 -10.28 -10.36 -15.76
CA SER A 97 -9.98 -9.02 -15.26
C SER A 97 -11.07 -8.00 -15.64
N GLN A 98 -11.57 -8.07 -16.87
CA GLN A 98 -12.66 -7.24 -17.36
C GLN A 98 -13.98 -7.53 -16.67
N GLU A 99 -14.30 -8.80 -16.42
CA GLU A 99 -15.50 -9.20 -15.69
C GLU A 99 -15.51 -8.61 -14.27
N ILE A 100 -14.41 -8.77 -13.53
CA ILE A 100 -14.32 -8.30 -12.14
C ILE A 100 -14.39 -6.77 -12.07
N VAL A 101 -13.69 -6.07 -12.96
CA VAL A 101 -13.77 -4.59 -13.03
C VAL A 101 -15.18 -4.12 -13.37
N SER A 102 -15.88 -4.83 -14.25
CA SER A 102 -17.28 -4.52 -14.59
C SER A 102 -18.25 -4.85 -13.45
N ARG A 103 -17.91 -5.87 -12.64
CA ARG A 103 -18.67 -6.27 -11.46
C ARG A 103 -18.55 -5.24 -10.34
N PHE A 104 -17.36 -4.71 -10.09
CA PHE A 104 -17.09 -3.74 -9.01
C PHE A 104 -16.51 -2.40 -9.53
N PRO A 105 -17.26 -1.65 -10.35
CA PRO A 105 -16.74 -0.49 -11.08
C PRO A 105 -16.36 0.71 -10.19
N TYR A 106 -16.79 0.71 -8.92
CA TYR A 106 -16.50 1.76 -7.95
C TYR A 106 -15.32 1.43 -7.04
N SER A 107 -14.78 0.22 -7.13
CA SER A 107 -13.71 -0.25 -6.26
C SER A 107 -12.32 0.20 -6.75
N GLU A 108 -11.37 0.28 -5.83
CA GLU A 108 -9.96 0.32 -6.19
C GLU A 108 -9.51 -1.08 -6.64
N HIS A 109 -8.93 -1.18 -7.83
CA HIS A 109 -8.52 -2.46 -8.40
C HIS A 109 -7.04 -2.70 -8.15
N LYS A 110 -6.73 -3.83 -7.51
CA LYS A 110 -5.38 -4.30 -7.23
C LYS A 110 -5.14 -5.62 -7.95
N PHE A 111 -4.09 -5.69 -8.74
CA PHE A 111 -3.70 -6.91 -9.45
C PHE A 111 -2.39 -7.41 -8.85
N VAL A 112 -2.37 -8.65 -8.37
CA VAL A 112 -1.20 -9.27 -7.73
C VAL A 112 -0.72 -10.40 -8.62
N LEU A 113 0.48 -10.24 -9.17
CA LEU A 113 1.13 -11.21 -10.05
C LEU A 113 2.00 -12.15 -9.19
N HIS A 114 1.59 -13.42 -9.09
CA HIS A 114 2.37 -14.50 -8.46
C HIS A 114 3.22 -15.24 -9.51
N LEU A 115 3.53 -14.60 -10.63
CA LEU A 115 4.26 -15.18 -11.75
C LEU A 115 5.38 -14.30 -12.28
N SER A 116 6.33 -14.95 -12.94
CA SER A 116 7.43 -14.33 -13.68
C SER A 116 7.02 -13.74 -15.04
N SER A 117 5.92 -14.20 -15.64
CA SER A 117 5.48 -13.75 -16.96
C SER A 117 4.26 -12.82 -16.88
N ILE A 118 4.08 -11.98 -17.91
CA ILE A 118 2.96 -11.04 -18.00
C ILE A 118 2.31 -11.18 -19.38
N ASN A 119 0.98 -11.34 -19.43
CA ASN A 119 0.24 -11.39 -20.69
C ASN A 119 0.12 -9.98 -21.33
N PRO A 120 0.55 -9.78 -22.59
CA PRO A 120 0.43 -8.50 -23.28
C PRO A 120 -1.01 -7.97 -23.35
N ALA A 121 -1.99 -8.84 -23.57
CA ALA A 121 -3.40 -8.46 -23.64
C ALA A 121 -3.94 -7.99 -22.29
N TRP A 122 -3.43 -8.55 -21.19
CA TRP A 122 -3.73 -8.07 -19.84
C TRP A 122 -3.13 -6.68 -19.61
N VAL A 123 -1.89 -6.43 -20.05
CA VAL A 123 -1.26 -5.10 -19.93
C VAL A 123 -2.04 -4.04 -20.69
N ASP A 124 -2.49 -4.33 -21.91
CA ASP A 124 -3.33 -3.41 -22.68
C ASP A 124 -4.62 -3.06 -21.94
N PHE A 125 -5.22 -4.05 -21.27
CA PHE A 125 -6.38 -3.81 -20.42
C PHE A 125 -6.03 -3.00 -19.18
N ALA A 126 -4.97 -3.33 -18.45
CA ALA A 126 -4.53 -2.59 -17.27
C ALA A 126 -4.19 -1.13 -17.61
N CYS A 127 -3.64 -0.87 -18.80
CA CYS A 127 -3.40 0.48 -19.32
C CYS A 127 -4.69 1.25 -19.64
N SER A 128 -5.81 0.56 -19.90
CA SER A 128 -7.11 1.21 -20.14
C SER A 128 -7.82 1.67 -18.86
N LEU A 129 -7.37 1.18 -17.71
CA LEU A 129 -7.92 1.55 -16.40
C LEU A 129 -7.34 2.88 -15.94
N LYS A 130 -8.13 3.67 -15.20
CA LYS A 130 -7.67 4.99 -14.73
C LYS A 130 -6.58 4.91 -13.66
N ARG A 131 -6.67 3.90 -12.80
CA ARG A 131 -5.85 3.78 -11.58
C ARG A 131 -5.85 2.33 -11.11
N ILE A 132 -4.66 1.77 -10.88
CA ILE A 132 -4.48 0.38 -10.42
C ILE A 132 -3.40 0.26 -9.34
N GLY A 133 -3.60 -0.66 -8.41
CA GLY A 133 -2.53 -1.20 -7.58
C GLY A 133 -1.91 -2.41 -8.27
N LEU A 134 -0.59 -2.56 -8.20
CA LEU A 134 0.13 -3.70 -8.77
C LEU A 134 0.92 -4.41 -7.67
N GLY A 135 0.85 -5.74 -7.64
CA GLY A 135 1.70 -6.60 -6.82
C GLY A 135 2.59 -7.45 -7.72
N ILE A 136 3.89 -7.52 -7.42
CA ILE A 136 4.86 -8.39 -8.10
C ILE A 136 5.52 -9.26 -7.03
N LEU A 137 5.11 -10.52 -6.95
CA LEU A 137 5.55 -11.43 -5.89
C LEU A 137 6.63 -12.42 -6.35
N GLU A 138 6.81 -12.57 -7.65
CA GLU A 138 7.83 -13.42 -8.26
C GLU A 138 8.75 -12.61 -9.17
N LYS A 139 9.97 -13.12 -9.38
CA LYS A 139 10.96 -12.48 -10.25
C LYS A 139 10.46 -12.49 -11.69
N LEU A 140 10.36 -11.31 -12.30
CA LEU A 140 9.91 -11.18 -13.68
C LEU A 140 10.95 -11.73 -14.66
N GLU A 141 10.48 -12.49 -15.65
CA GLU A 141 11.27 -12.89 -16.80
C GLU A 141 11.67 -11.67 -17.63
N SER A 142 12.79 -11.77 -18.34
CA SER A 142 13.26 -10.69 -19.22
C SER A 142 12.23 -10.32 -20.31
N SER A 143 11.36 -11.25 -20.70
CA SER A 143 10.24 -11.03 -21.63
C SER A 143 9.12 -10.17 -21.04
N ALA A 144 8.95 -10.17 -19.72
CA ALA A 144 7.94 -9.40 -19.00
C ALA A 144 8.40 -7.96 -18.69
N ILE A 145 9.71 -7.70 -18.67
CA ILE A 145 10.26 -6.36 -18.39
C ILE A 145 9.77 -5.27 -19.37
N PRO A 146 9.74 -5.48 -20.71
CA PRO A 146 9.18 -4.51 -21.64
C PRO A 146 7.69 -4.20 -21.38
N LEU A 147 6.94 -5.21 -20.94
CA LEU A 147 5.52 -5.10 -20.63
C LEU A 147 5.28 -4.31 -19.33
N LEU A 148 6.09 -4.57 -18.30
CA LEU A 148 6.08 -3.75 -17.08
C LEU A 148 6.43 -2.29 -17.40
N ARG A 149 7.46 -2.04 -18.22
CA ARG A 149 7.83 -0.68 -18.67
C ARG A 149 6.66 0.00 -19.39
N LYS A 150 5.94 -0.72 -20.25
CA LYS A 150 4.73 -0.20 -20.92
C LYS A 150 3.68 0.24 -19.91
N LEU A 151 3.41 -0.58 -18.88
CA LEU A 151 2.45 -0.28 -17.84
C LEU A 151 2.87 0.93 -16.99
N ILE A 152 4.15 1.01 -16.61
CA ILE A 152 4.73 2.15 -15.90
C ILE A 152 4.56 3.42 -16.73
N ASN A 153 4.99 3.41 -17.99
CA ASN A 153 4.92 4.58 -18.86
C ASN A 153 3.49 5.10 -19.10
N ASN A 154 2.48 4.24 -18.93
CA ASN A 154 1.08 4.63 -19.05
C ASN A 154 0.57 5.45 -17.84
N GLY A 155 1.29 5.46 -16.72
CA GLY A 155 0.97 6.32 -15.58
C GLY A 155 -0.30 5.92 -14.83
N THR A 156 -0.65 4.63 -14.80
CA THR A 156 -1.88 4.14 -14.13
C THR A 156 -1.62 3.50 -12.78
N ILE A 157 -0.38 3.09 -12.50
CA ILE A 157 -0.01 2.48 -11.22
C ILE A 157 0.07 3.57 -10.15
N PHE A 158 -0.69 3.40 -9.05
CA PHE A 158 -0.62 4.29 -7.89
C PHE A 158 0.04 3.65 -6.67
N GLU A 159 0.03 2.33 -6.61
CA GLU A 159 0.55 1.54 -5.50
C GLU A 159 1.27 0.33 -6.08
N LEU A 160 2.45 0.04 -5.55
CA LEU A 160 3.24 -1.13 -5.90
C LEU A 160 3.53 -1.95 -4.66
N LEU A 161 3.18 -3.23 -4.68
CA LEU A 161 3.58 -4.24 -3.72
C LEU A 161 4.66 -5.12 -4.35
N MET A 162 5.75 -5.34 -3.65
CA MET A 162 6.83 -6.21 -4.07
C MET A 162 7.23 -7.16 -2.97
N LYS A 163 7.65 -8.34 -3.38
CA LYS A 163 8.40 -9.25 -2.52
C LYS A 163 9.86 -8.81 -2.49
N SER A 164 10.52 -8.83 -1.33
CA SER A 164 11.92 -8.40 -1.17
C SER A 164 12.86 -9.06 -2.17
N GLU A 165 12.70 -10.36 -2.38
CA GLU A 165 13.53 -11.18 -3.28
C GLU A 165 13.38 -10.80 -4.76
N VAL A 166 12.35 -10.03 -5.11
CA VAL A 166 12.13 -9.52 -6.46
C VAL A 166 12.75 -8.13 -6.66
N CYS A 167 13.07 -7.44 -5.56
CA CYS A 167 13.65 -6.11 -5.56
C CYS A 167 15.17 -6.14 -5.85
N GLU A 168 15.58 -6.73 -6.96
CA GLU A 168 16.96 -6.66 -7.45
C GLU A 168 17.23 -5.30 -8.11
N SER A 169 18.51 -4.92 -8.21
CA SER A 169 18.92 -3.63 -8.79
C SER A 169 18.38 -3.42 -10.22
N GLU A 170 18.32 -4.48 -11.05
CA GLU A 170 17.73 -4.41 -12.40
C GLU A 170 16.23 -4.06 -12.36
N THR A 171 15.48 -4.64 -11.42
CA THR A 171 14.05 -4.33 -11.22
C THR A 171 13.86 -2.89 -10.73
N ILE A 172 14.70 -2.43 -9.80
CA ILE A 172 14.65 -1.06 -9.27
C ILE A 172 14.93 -0.03 -10.37
N GLU A 173 15.86 -0.32 -11.28
CA GLU A 173 16.12 0.53 -12.45
C GLU A 173 14.87 0.67 -13.33
N VAL A 174 14.15 -0.44 -13.56
CA VAL A 174 12.90 -0.45 -14.32
C VAL A 174 11.79 0.34 -13.61
N LEU A 175 11.77 0.34 -12.28
CA LEU A 175 10.75 1.00 -11.45
C LEU A 175 11.07 2.48 -11.16
N THR A 176 12.29 2.92 -11.39
CA THR A 176 12.72 4.31 -11.15
C THR A 176 11.79 5.36 -11.80
N PRO A 177 11.36 5.20 -13.08
CA PRO A 177 10.39 6.11 -13.69
C PRO A 177 9.04 6.14 -12.95
N LEU A 178 8.56 5.00 -12.45
CA LEU A 178 7.29 4.89 -11.70
C LEU A 178 7.33 5.75 -10.44
N PHE A 179 8.42 5.68 -9.68
CA PHE A 179 8.59 6.42 -8.43
C PHE A 179 8.45 7.93 -8.62
N CYS A 180 8.88 8.45 -9.77
CA CYS A 180 8.79 9.87 -10.11
C CYS A 180 7.42 10.34 -10.61
N GLN A 181 6.44 9.46 -10.80
CA GLN A 181 5.15 9.84 -11.38
C GLN A 181 4.22 10.45 -10.33
N GLU A 182 3.48 11.51 -10.68
CA GLU A 182 2.63 12.23 -9.71
C GLU A 182 1.56 11.36 -9.06
N GLN A 183 0.98 10.41 -9.81
CA GLN A 183 -0.08 9.55 -9.32
C GLN A 183 0.43 8.37 -8.46
N PHE A 184 1.73 8.06 -8.51
CA PHE A 184 2.33 7.01 -7.68
C PHE A 184 2.44 7.50 -6.22
N GLN A 185 1.93 6.71 -5.27
CA GLN A 185 1.80 7.10 -3.87
C GLN A 185 2.56 6.18 -2.93
N ALA A 186 2.60 4.88 -3.23
CA ALA A 186 2.95 3.88 -2.24
C ALA A 186 3.82 2.76 -2.81
N LEU A 187 4.93 2.48 -2.13
CA LEU A 187 5.71 1.27 -2.32
C LEU A 187 5.63 0.40 -1.07
N HIS A 188 5.22 -0.85 -1.22
CA HIS A 188 5.20 -1.85 -0.17
C HIS A 188 6.23 -2.92 -0.52
N ILE A 189 7.17 -3.18 0.37
CA ILE A 189 8.13 -4.29 0.24
C ILE A 189 7.93 -5.21 1.41
N GLY A 190 7.68 -6.48 1.14
CA GLY A 190 7.49 -7.50 2.16
C GLY A 190 8.31 -8.74 1.88
N SER A 191 8.72 -9.43 2.94
CA SER A 191 9.27 -10.78 2.86
C SER A 191 8.18 -11.80 3.19
N LEU A 192 8.23 -12.98 2.58
CA LEU A 192 7.41 -14.09 3.05
C LEU A 192 7.96 -14.58 4.39
N CYS A 193 7.07 -14.90 5.33
CA CYS A 193 7.44 -15.31 6.68
C CYS A 193 8.52 -16.41 6.65
N GLY A 194 9.68 -16.12 7.25
CA GLY A 194 10.79 -17.06 7.38
C GLY A 194 11.87 -16.97 6.29
N THR A 195 11.71 -16.15 5.25
CA THR A 195 12.79 -15.89 4.29
C THR A 195 13.71 -14.79 4.81
N PRO A 196 15.04 -15.01 4.86
CA PRO A 196 15.99 -13.96 5.21
C PRO A 196 15.90 -12.79 4.22
N TRP A 197 16.05 -11.58 4.74
CA TRP A 197 16.14 -10.39 3.91
C TRP A 197 17.59 -10.23 3.44
N GLU A 198 17.86 -10.60 2.19
CA GLU A 198 19.23 -10.64 1.63
C GLU A 198 19.50 -9.56 0.57
N THR A 199 18.59 -8.59 0.44
CA THR A 199 18.64 -7.60 -0.65
C THR A 199 19.05 -6.23 -0.14
N SER A 200 19.88 -5.49 -0.89
CA SER A 200 20.14 -4.06 -0.68
C SER A 200 19.03 -3.14 -1.20
N ALA A 201 17.87 -3.71 -1.54
CA ALA A 201 16.78 -3.02 -2.21
C ALA A 201 16.34 -1.73 -1.50
N VAL A 202 16.19 -1.81 -0.17
CA VAL A 202 15.75 -0.66 0.63
C VAL A 202 16.81 0.41 0.63
N HIS A 203 18.08 0.03 0.72
CA HIS A 203 19.18 0.98 0.61
C HIS A 203 19.16 1.72 -0.74
N ASP A 204 19.04 0.99 -1.85
CA ASP A 204 19.01 1.56 -3.20
C ASP A 204 17.80 2.50 -3.40
N ILE A 205 16.62 2.12 -2.89
CA ILE A 205 15.41 2.94 -2.96
C ILE A 205 15.56 4.20 -2.10
N LEU A 206 16.10 4.10 -0.88
CA LEU A 206 16.33 5.26 -0.01
C LEU A 206 17.38 6.21 -0.62
N GLN A 207 18.42 5.66 -1.25
CA GLN A 207 19.41 6.44 -1.98
C GLN A 207 18.77 7.17 -3.17
N PHE A 208 17.94 6.48 -3.95
CA PHE A 208 17.15 7.09 -5.01
C PHE A 208 16.24 8.20 -4.48
N TRP A 209 15.53 7.97 -3.37
CA TRP A 209 14.68 8.96 -2.73
C TRP A 209 15.46 10.19 -2.27
N SER A 210 16.64 10.00 -1.68
CA SER A 210 17.52 11.08 -1.27
C SER A 210 17.88 11.97 -2.46
N MET A 211 18.19 11.38 -3.63
CA MET A 211 18.54 12.12 -4.85
C MET A 211 17.35 12.81 -5.51
N HIS A 212 16.12 12.31 -5.32
CA HIS A 212 14.93 12.81 -6.01
C HIS A 212 13.84 13.35 -5.06
N GLY A 213 14.25 13.89 -3.91
CA GLY A 213 13.35 14.25 -2.80
C GLY A 213 12.15 15.13 -3.17
N GLU A 214 12.28 16.05 -4.13
CA GLU A 214 11.15 16.86 -4.61
C GLU A 214 10.06 15.98 -5.25
N LYS A 215 10.45 15.08 -6.17
CA LYS A 215 9.54 14.15 -6.85
C LYS A 215 9.00 13.09 -5.89
N MET A 216 9.73 12.78 -4.83
CA MET A 216 9.33 11.78 -3.83
C MET A 216 8.46 12.34 -2.70
N ARG A 217 8.18 13.65 -2.70
CA ARG A 217 7.40 14.28 -1.64
C ARG A 217 6.00 13.67 -1.54
N GLY A 218 5.66 13.24 -0.32
CA GLY A 218 4.34 12.68 0.00
C GLY A 218 4.11 11.24 -0.43
N LYS A 219 5.14 10.58 -0.96
CA LYS A 219 5.13 9.13 -1.20
C LYS A 219 5.59 8.41 0.06
N TRP A 220 5.15 7.18 0.25
CA TRP A 220 5.60 6.35 1.38
C TRP A 220 6.13 4.99 0.95
N LEU A 221 7.03 4.47 1.77
CA LEU A 221 7.65 3.17 1.68
C LEU A 221 7.25 2.41 2.94
N THR A 222 6.61 1.26 2.77
CA THR A 222 6.24 0.37 3.87
C THR A 222 7.04 -0.92 3.77
N LEU A 223 7.72 -1.26 4.85
CA LEU A 223 8.53 -2.48 4.97
C LEU A 223 7.77 -3.44 5.87
N MET A 224 7.43 -4.62 5.36
CA MET A 224 6.59 -5.61 6.04
C MET A 224 7.38 -6.87 6.36
N TYR A 225 7.23 -7.37 7.59
CA TYR A 225 7.75 -8.66 8.04
C TYR A 225 9.28 -8.85 7.89
N SER A 226 10.08 -7.80 8.07
CA SER A 226 11.50 -7.84 7.72
C SER A 226 12.42 -7.20 8.77
N SER A 227 13.11 -8.02 9.56
CA SER A 227 14.18 -7.53 10.44
C SER A 227 15.38 -6.99 9.65
N GLY A 228 15.74 -7.61 8.51
CA GLY A 228 16.87 -7.13 7.71
C GLY A 228 16.63 -5.79 7.01
N ALA A 229 15.38 -5.42 6.73
CA ALA A 229 15.10 -4.10 6.17
C ALA A 229 15.38 -2.96 7.16
N VAL A 230 15.33 -3.23 8.48
CA VAL A 230 15.78 -2.27 9.51
C VAL A 230 17.29 -2.06 9.40
N HIS A 231 18.05 -3.12 9.14
CA HIS A 231 19.50 -3.03 8.96
C HIS A 231 19.88 -2.20 7.71
N ASP A 232 19.16 -2.35 6.60
CA ASP A 232 19.36 -1.50 5.40
C ASP A 232 19.08 -0.03 5.69
N LEU A 233 18.00 0.26 6.41
CA LEU A 233 17.65 1.60 6.84
C LEU A 233 18.73 2.18 7.77
N GLU A 234 19.18 1.42 8.76
CA GLU A 234 20.29 1.81 9.63
C GLU A 234 21.54 2.10 8.82
N THR A 235 21.91 1.23 7.90
CA THR A 235 23.10 1.41 7.04
C THR A 235 23.00 2.69 6.23
N PHE A 236 21.84 2.95 5.61
CA PHE A 236 21.57 4.21 4.90
C PHE A 236 21.74 5.45 5.82
N LEU A 237 21.16 5.40 7.03
CA LEU A 237 21.25 6.52 7.99
C LEU A 237 22.68 6.74 8.51
N HIS A 238 23.43 5.67 8.76
CA HIS A 238 24.84 5.75 9.17
C HIS A 238 25.72 6.36 8.07
N GLN A 239 25.50 5.99 6.81
CA GLN A 239 26.25 6.59 5.69
C GLN A 239 25.99 8.09 5.55
N LYS A 240 24.81 8.56 5.97
CA LYS A 240 24.42 9.97 5.90
C LYS A 240 24.74 10.77 7.16
N SER A 241 25.03 10.11 8.29
CA SER A 241 25.33 10.77 9.57
C SER A 241 26.69 10.34 10.10
N ALA A 242 27.64 11.28 10.14
CA ALA A 242 28.96 11.04 10.73
C ALA A 242 28.92 10.76 12.25
N LEU A 243 27.82 11.13 12.92
CA LEU A 243 27.68 11.07 14.37
C LEU A 243 26.94 9.81 14.87
N GLY A 244 26.51 8.93 13.94
CA GLY A 244 25.75 7.72 14.27
C GLY A 244 24.24 7.94 14.27
N LEU A 245 23.50 6.86 14.58
CA LEU A 245 22.04 6.79 14.42
C LEU A 245 21.28 7.65 15.45
N GLU A 246 21.74 7.67 16.70
CA GLU A 246 21.09 8.43 17.78
C GLU A 246 21.06 9.93 17.51
N ASP A 247 22.12 10.44 16.87
CA ASP A 247 22.22 11.84 16.45
C ASP A 247 21.50 12.11 15.11
N ALA A 248 21.42 11.09 14.25
CA ALA A 248 20.74 11.18 12.94
C ALA A 248 19.21 11.27 13.08
N LEU A 249 18.63 10.51 14.00
CA LEU A 249 17.18 10.40 14.18
C LEU A 249 16.70 11.23 15.36
N LYS A 250 15.87 12.23 15.06
CA LYS A 250 15.23 13.06 16.09
C LYS A 250 13.78 12.64 16.25
N VAL A 251 13.31 12.52 17.48
CA VAL A 251 11.88 12.34 17.74
C VAL A 251 11.12 13.57 17.26
N CYS A 252 10.04 13.37 16.50
CA CYS A 252 9.18 14.45 16.04
C CYS A 252 8.45 15.09 17.21
N SER A 253 8.27 16.42 17.16
CA SER A 253 7.39 17.12 18.10
C SER A 253 5.92 16.77 17.84
N LYS A 254 5.03 17.12 18.77
CA LYS A 254 3.60 16.91 18.60
C LYS A 254 3.03 17.69 17.41
N GLU A 255 3.53 18.90 17.18
CA GLU A 255 3.17 19.76 16.05
C GLU A 255 3.62 19.16 14.72
N GLU A 256 4.82 18.56 14.70
CA GLU A 256 5.31 17.82 13.53
C GLU A 256 4.44 16.59 13.26
N CYS A 257 4.13 15.79 14.28
CA CYS A 257 3.20 14.65 14.13
C CYS A 257 1.83 15.09 13.59
N HIS A 258 1.25 16.18 14.10
CA HIS A 258 0.00 16.73 13.57
C HIS A 258 0.12 17.20 12.12
N PHE A 259 1.25 17.83 11.75
CA PHE A 259 1.52 18.24 10.38
C PHE A 259 1.60 17.02 9.46
N ILE A 260 2.34 16.01 9.88
CA ILE A 260 2.53 14.75 9.17
C ILE A 260 1.19 14.05 8.95
N ASP A 261 0.37 13.93 9.99
CA ASP A 261 -0.96 13.35 9.92
C ASP A 261 -1.89 14.09 8.95
N LYS A 262 -1.81 15.43 8.96
CA LYS A 262 -2.64 16.29 8.12
C LYS A 262 -2.29 16.19 6.64
N TYR A 263 -1.00 16.20 6.30
CA TYR A 263 -0.55 16.36 4.91
C TYR A 263 -0.10 15.07 4.25
N TYR A 264 0.51 14.16 5.01
CA TYR A 264 1.08 12.92 4.47
C TYR A 264 0.24 11.69 4.76
N ARG A 265 -0.91 11.86 5.45
CA ARG A 265 -1.86 10.79 5.76
C ARG A 265 -1.13 9.52 6.23
N HIS A 266 -0.26 9.65 7.24
CA HIS A 266 0.54 8.55 7.85
C HIS A 266 -0.27 7.33 8.33
N HIS A 267 -1.58 7.33 8.12
CA HIS A 267 -2.55 6.36 8.58
C HIS A 267 -3.04 5.40 7.51
N ASN A 268 -2.53 5.45 6.27
CA ASN A 268 -2.86 4.38 5.32
C ASN A 268 -2.35 3.02 5.83
N TYR A 269 -1.26 3.03 6.62
CA TYR A 269 -0.81 1.88 7.39
C TYR A 269 -0.85 2.20 8.89
N HIS A 270 -1.83 1.66 9.61
CA HIS A 270 -1.82 1.69 11.07
C HIS A 270 -0.99 0.54 11.63
N PHE A 271 0.03 0.90 12.40
CA PHE A 271 0.65 0.02 13.37
C PHE A 271 -0.33 -0.30 14.50
N LYS A 272 -0.29 -1.53 15.03
CA LYS A 272 -1.10 -1.96 16.17
C LYS A 272 -0.68 -1.20 17.44
N THR A 273 0.62 -1.00 17.59
CA THR A 273 1.30 -0.26 18.64
C THR A 273 2.36 0.62 17.97
N PRO A 274 1.99 1.79 17.40
CA PRO A 274 2.96 2.66 16.73
C PRO A 274 4.04 3.12 17.71
N SER A 275 5.29 3.16 17.24
CA SER A 275 6.37 3.89 17.90
C SER A 275 6.14 5.40 17.82
N CYS A 276 7.04 6.16 18.45
CA CYS A 276 7.22 7.57 18.11
C CYS A 276 7.52 7.72 16.61
N VAL A 277 7.18 8.87 16.04
CA VAL A 277 7.64 9.23 14.69
C VAL A 277 9.02 9.88 14.81
N TYR A 278 9.99 9.35 14.09
CA TYR A 278 11.33 9.90 13.99
C TYR A 278 11.45 10.70 12.70
N LYS A 279 12.30 11.73 12.71
CA LYS A 279 12.71 12.46 11.51
C LYS A 279 14.20 12.35 11.32
N PHE A 280 14.58 12.14 10.07
CA PHE A 280 15.93 12.30 9.57
C PHE A 280 15.95 13.54 8.67
N GLU A 281 16.93 14.43 8.85
CA GLU A 281 17.11 15.63 8.03
C GLU A 281 18.47 15.56 7.31
N ASP A 282 18.47 15.84 6.01
CA ASP A 282 19.68 15.91 5.16
C ASP A 282 19.66 17.22 4.34
N GLY A 283 20.84 17.79 4.06
CA GLY A 283 21.01 19.05 3.35
C GLY A 283 20.99 20.32 4.23
N GLU A 284 21.37 21.44 3.64
CA GLU A 284 21.49 22.75 4.30
C GLU A 284 20.29 23.65 3.98
N GLU A 285 19.88 24.47 4.95
CA GLU A 285 18.90 25.55 4.81
C GLU A 285 17.64 25.18 3.97
N ASP A 286 17.48 25.80 2.80
CA ASP A 286 16.30 25.67 1.92
C ASP A 286 16.27 24.34 1.15
N GLU A 287 17.38 23.61 1.08
CA GLU A 287 17.46 22.29 0.45
C GLU A 287 17.20 21.14 1.43
N ARG A 288 16.82 21.47 2.67
CA ARG A 288 16.62 20.48 3.73
C ARG A 288 15.53 19.50 3.37
N ARG A 289 15.92 18.24 3.20
CA ARG A 289 15.06 17.09 2.96
C ARG A 289 14.75 16.42 4.29
N ARG A 290 13.51 15.93 4.44
CA ARG A 290 13.05 15.23 5.63
C ARG A 290 12.51 13.86 5.27
N LEU A 291 12.99 12.84 5.97
CA LEU A 291 12.39 11.50 5.97
C LEU A 291 11.72 11.29 7.32
N TYR A 292 10.44 10.90 7.31
CA TYR A 292 9.70 10.55 8.51
C TYR A 292 9.59 9.03 8.61
N ILE A 293 9.95 8.50 9.76
CA ILE A 293 10.09 7.05 9.99
C ILE A 293 9.27 6.69 11.21
N SER A 294 8.53 5.59 11.11
CA SER A 294 7.69 5.05 12.18
C SER A 294 7.77 3.53 12.15
N PHE A 295 7.75 2.91 13.33
CA PHE A 295 7.89 1.48 13.51
C PHE A 295 6.68 0.90 14.24
N GLU A 296 6.46 -0.41 14.07
CA GLU A 296 5.61 -1.21 14.96
C GLU A 296 6.43 -1.54 16.21
N CYS A 297 5.96 -1.14 17.39
CA CYS A 297 6.54 -1.62 18.63
C CYS A 297 6.18 -3.09 18.83
N ALA A 298 7.12 -3.87 19.36
CA ALA A 298 6.81 -5.23 19.81
C ALA A 298 5.61 -5.19 20.77
N PRO A 299 4.65 -6.13 20.66
CA PRO A 299 3.59 -6.23 21.65
C PRO A 299 4.26 -6.37 23.01
N LYS A 300 3.80 -5.58 23.99
CA LYS A 300 4.26 -5.75 25.37
C LYS A 300 3.94 -7.18 25.75
N GLU A 301 4.94 -7.97 26.12
CA GLU A 301 4.71 -9.29 26.71
C GLU A 301 3.76 -9.06 27.89
N GLU A 302 2.52 -9.54 27.75
CA GLU A 302 1.62 -9.54 28.89
C GLU A 302 2.31 -10.43 29.94
N PRO A 303 2.55 -9.92 31.16
CA PRO A 303 3.22 -10.71 32.17
C PRO A 303 2.43 -12.00 32.35
N ASN A 304 3.05 -13.15 32.08
CA ASN A 304 2.43 -14.47 32.19
C ASN A 304 1.70 -14.57 33.54
N SER A 305 0.39 -14.41 33.52
CA SER A 305 -0.50 -14.42 34.68
C SER A 305 -0.98 -15.81 35.01
#